data_AF-A0A2V9FWM0-F1
#
_entry.id   AF-A0A2V9FWM0-F1
#
_cell.length_a   1.000
_cell.length_b   1.000
_cell.length_c   1.000
_cell.angle_alpha   90.00
_cell.angle_beta   90.00
_cell.angle_gamma   90.00
#
_symmetry.space_group_name_H-M   'P 1'
#
loop_
_entity.id
_entity.type
_entity.pdbx_description
1 polymer ?
#
loop_
_entity_poly.entity_id
_entity_poly.type
_entity_poly.pdbx_seq_one_letter_code
_entity_poly.pdbx_strand_id
1 'polypeptide(L)'
;MTRTQQGSISATETQGFPDKSAVAQLGTSTFRRRFWEIWAPRNLEKNLYAGGWPVTWTQVYDPLGHWWLSTLVAALPIIVLLGLLAGLKVRPHLCAVAGAATAVICAMVVFGMPARLAVSSFFYGSAFGLLKIVWIVIAAVFLYDISV
;
A
#
# COMPACT_ATOMS: atom_id res chain seq x y z
N MET A 1 14.68 36.08 -68.47
CA MET A 1 15.95 35.66 -67.83
C MET A 1 16.11 36.44 -66.53
N THR A 2 15.62 35.89 -65.40
CA THR A 2 16.12 36.14 -64.02
C THR A 2 15.34 35.25 -63.05
N ARG A 3 16.10 34.61 -62.15
CA ARG A 3 15.76 33.56 -61.19
C ARG A 3 15.23 34.17 -59.89
N THR A 4 14.29 33.55 -59.18
CA THR A 4 14.28 33.41 -57.70
C THR A 4 13.21 32.40 -57.29
N GLN A 5 13.64 31.21 -56.83
CA GLN A 5 13.69 30.81 -55.41
C GLN A 5 12.31 30.31 -54.92
N GLN A 6 12.13 29.00 -54.74
CA GLN A 6 12.56 28.24 -53.55
C GLN A 6 11.45 28.24 -52.50
N GLY A 7 10.94 27.06 -52.20
CA GLY A 7 10.02 26.88 -51.08
C GLY A 7 9.33 25.53 -51.05
N SER A 8 10.10 24.46 -51.16
CA SER A 8 9.85 23.15 -50.54
C SER A 8 8.39 22.67 -50.47
N ILE A 9 8.04 21.83 -51.44
CA ILE A 9 7.28 20.61 -51.20
C ILE A 9 7.85 19.85 -49.99
N SER A 10 7.26 20.07 -48.81
CA SER A 10 7.50 19.24 -47.62
C SER A 10 6.26 18.40 -47.37
N ALA A 11 6.28 17.19 -47.93
CA ALA A 11 5.40 16.12 -47.55
C ALA A 11 5.62 15.78 -46.07
N THR A 12 4.83 16.35 -45.15
CA THR A 12 4.68 15.85 -43.78
C THR A 12 3.34 16.34 -43.21
N GLU A 13 2.24 15.85 -43.79
CA GLU A 13 1.01 15.69 -43.02
C GLU A 13 1.21 14.49 -42.07
N THR A 14 2.11 14.63 -41.10
CA THR A 14 1.99 13.84 -39.88
C THR A 14 0.91 14.54 -39.08
N GLN A 15 -0.31 14.00 -39.17
CA GLN A 15 -1.34 14.04 -38.15
C GLN A 15 -0.69 14.28 -36.78
N GLY A 16 -0.63 15.56 -36.38
CA GLY A 16 0.05 15.96 -35.17
C GLY A 16 -0.74 15.42 -34.00
N PHE A 17 -0.16 14.48 -33.25
CA PHE A 17 -0.68 14.15 -31.93
C PHE A 17 -0.83 15.46 -31.16
N PRO A 18 -2.04 15.80 -30.68
CA PRO A 18 -2.26 17.07 -29.99
C PRO A 18 -1.27 17.19 -28.83
N ASP A 19 -0.60 18.34 -28.71
CA ASP A 19 0.29 18.66 -27.59
C ASP A 19 -0.41 18.23 -26.28
N LYS A 20 0.33 17.56 -25.39
CA LYS A 20 -0.18 17.11 -24.09
C LYS A 20 -0.87 18.26 -23.33
N SER A 21 -0.44 19.50 -23.57
CA SER A 21 -1.07 20.71 -23.02
C SER A 21 -2.50 20.95 -23.51
N ALA A 22 -2.83 20.58 -24.75
CA ALA A 22 -4.17 20.68 -25.34
C ALA A 22 -5.08 19.54 -24.85
N VAL A 23 -4.56 18.31 -24.75
CA VAL A 23 -5.31 17.15 -24.22
C VAL A 23 -5.58 17.28 -22.71
N ALA A 24 -4.68 17.93 -21.96
CA ALA A 24 -4.86 18.22 -20.55
C ALA A 24 -5.91 19.31 -20.25
N GLN A 25 -6.24 20.16 -21.21
CA GLN A 25 -7.24 21.22 -21.02
C GLN A 25 -8.66 20.75 -21.35
N LEU A 26 -8.81 19.71 -22.17
CA LEU A 26 -10.11 19.24 -22.69
C LEU A 26 -10.89 18.28 -21.77
N GLY A 27 -10.33 17.83 -20.64
CA GLY A 27 -10.96 16.73 -19.86
C GLY A 27 -10.74 16.77 -18.35
N THR A 28 -10.40 17.93 -17.79
CA THR A 28 -10.23 18.05 -16.33
C THR A 28 -11.25 19.03 -15.81
N SER A 29 -12.42 18.50 -15.41
CA SER A 29 -13.39 19.29 -14.68
C SER A 29 -12.66 19.98 -13.53
N THR A 30 -12.85 21.28 -13.41
CA THR A 30 -12.22 22.11 -12.36
C THR A 30 -12.44 21.50 -10.98
N PHE A 31 -13.55 20.76 -10.82
CA PHE A 31 -13.86 19.91 -9.67
C PHE A 31 -12.76 18.89 -9.35
N ARG A 32 -12.25 18.08 -10.29
CA ARG A 32 -11.20 17.08 -9.98
C ARG A 32 -9.92 17.73 -9.47
N ARG A 33 -9.56 18.90 -10.01
CA ARG A 33 -8.36 19.66 -9.61
C ARG A 33 -8.56 20.35 -8.27
N ARG A 34 -9.70 21.03 -8.07
CA ARG A 34 -10.09 21.69 -6.81
C ARG A 34 -10.31 20.70 -5.67
N PHE A 35 -10.90 19.54 -5.96
CA PHE A 35 -11.09 18.45 -5.02
C PHE A 35 -9.73 17.90 -4.56
N TRP A 36 -8.79 17.72 -5.49
CA TRP A 36 -7.42 17.37 -5.14
C TRP A 36 -6.72 18.46 -4.32
N GLU A 37 -6.95 19.74 -4.59
CA GLU A 37 -6.37 20.83 -3.78
C GLU A 37 -6.98 20.97 -2.37
N ILE A 38 -8.23 20.53 -2.18
CA ILE A 38 -8.89 20.48 -0.87
C ILE A 38 -8.38 19.29 -0.05
N TRP A 39 -8.17 18.15 -0.71
CA TRP A 39 -7.75 16.92 -0.04
C TRP A 39 -6.22 16.79 0.12
N ALA A 40 -5.44 17.45 -0.73
CA ALA A 40 -3.99 17.47 -0.62
C ALA A 40 -3.56 18.27 0.62
N PRO A 41 -2.89 17.65 1.61
CA PRO A 41 -2.44 18.34 2.80
C PRO A 41 -1.36 19.36 2.45
N ARG A 42 -1.73 20.64 2.41
CA ARG A 42 -0.91 21.77 1.92
C ARG A 42 0.40 22.04 2.68
N ASN A 43 0.64 21.36 3.82
CA ASN A 43 1.71 21.70 4.76
C ASN A 43 2.36 20.50 5.48
N LEU A 44 2.20 19.26 5.01
CA LEU A 44 2.65 18.09 5.77
C LEU A 44 4.17 17.81 5.66
N GLU A 45 4.75 18.06 4.50
CA GLU A 45 6.17 17.74 4.21
C GLU A 45 7.17 18.57 5.02
N LYS A 46 6.81 19.81 5.39
CA LYS A 46 7.73 20.81 5.98
C LYS A 46 8.08 20.50 7.43
N ASN A 47 7.12 19.96 8.17
CA ASN A 47 7.22 19.73 9.61
C ASN A 47 7.84 18.37 9.95
N LEU A 48 7.95 17.45 8.99
CA LEU A 48 8.56 16.13 9.18
C LEU A 48 10.11 16.18 9.19
N TYR A 49 10.72 17.22 8.63
CA TYR A 49 12.18 17.38 8.60
C TYR A 49 12.70 18.41 9.62
N ALA A 50 11.82 19.25 10.18
CA ALA A 50 12.19 20.30 11.15
C ALA A 50 12.30 19.80 12.60
N GLY A 51 11.83 18.58 12.88
CA GLY A 51 11.72 18.01 14.23
C GLY A 51 12.26 16.58 14.34
N GLY A 52 13.53 16.37 14.03
CA GLY A 52 14.42 15.52 14.82
C GLY A 52 14.19 14.01 15.00
N TRP A 53 13.22 13.31 14.39
CA TRP A 53 13.25 11.83 14.33
C TRP A 53 12.55 11.25 13.09
N PRO A 54 13.27 10.97 11.98
CA PRO A 54 12.73 10.11 10.93
C PRO A 54 12.65 8.67 11.47
N VAL A 55 11.49 8.25 11.98
CA VAL A 55 11.21 6.84 12.34
C VAL A 55 10.88 5.99 11.12
N THR A 56 11.55 6.24 10.00
CA THR A 56 11.36 5.45 8.78
C THR A 56 12.22 4.20 8.85
N TRP A 57 11.65 3.10 9.36
CA TRP A 57 12.28 1.80 9.22
C TRP A 57 12.16 1.38 7.74
N THR A 58 13.32 1.24 7.10
CA THR A 58 13.39 0.78 5.71
C THR A 58 13.29 -0.75 5.67
N GLN A 59 12.25 -1.26 5.00
CA GLN A 59 12.04 -2.70 4.89
C GLN A 59 13.09 -3.32 3.97
N VAL A 60 14.01 -4.10 4.55
CA VAL A 60 14.94 -4.93 3.79
C VAL A 60 14.25 -6.26 3.51
N TYR A 61 13.89 -6.49 2.24
CA TYR A 61 13.16 -7.69 1.79
C TYR A 61 14.03 -8.95 1.72
N ASP A 62 15.37 -8.80 1.68
CA ASP A 62 16.30 -9.92 1.57
C ASP A 62 17.37 -9.91 2.67
N PRO A 63 17.01 -10.25 3.92
CA PRO A 63 17.97 -10.34 5.02
C PRO A 63 18.96 -11.51 4.89
N LEU A 64 18.68 -12.51 4.03
CA LEU A 64 19.46 -13.74 3.89
C LEU A 64 20.28 -13.80 2.58
N GLY A 65 20.22 -12.74 1.75
CA GLY A 65 20.93 -12.63 0.47
C GLY A 65 20.40 -13.53 -0.65
N HIS A 66 19.32 -14.27 -0.39
CA HIS A 66 18.65 -15.18 -1.32
C HIS A 66 17.12 -15.02 -1.22
N TRP A 67 16.51 -14.50 -2.28
CA TRP A 67 15.07 -14.21 -2.38
C TRP A 67 14.14 -15.38 -1.97
N TRP A 68 14.53 -16.61 -2.30
CA TRP A 68 13.72 -17.81 -2.02
C TRP A 68 13.74 -18.19 -0.53
N LEU A 69 14.89 -18.03 0.13
CA LEU A 69 15.05 -18.39 1.55
C LEU A 69 14.30 -17.40 2.44
N SER A 70 14.41 -16.11 2.12
CA SER A 70 13.65 -15.03 2.76
C SER A 70 12.14 -15.23 2.62
N THR A 71 11.66 -15.71 1.46
CA THR A 71 10.24 -16.03 1.23
C THR A 71 9.75 -17.20 2.08
N LEU A 72 10.55 -18.27 2.19
CA LEU A 72 10.19 -19.46 2.97
C LEU A 72 10.10 -19.12 4.47
N VAL A 73 11.03 -18.30 4.96
CA VAL A 73 11.02 -17.82 6.34
C VAL A 73 9.83 -16.87 6.60
N ALA A 74 9.49 -16.00 5.65
CA ALA A 74 8.29 -15.16 5.73
C ALA A 74 6.99 -15.98 5.78
N ALA A 75 6.98 -17.19 5.18
CA ALA A 75 5.82 -18.08 5.20
C ALA A 75 5.67 -18.91 6.49
N LEU A 76 6.69 -18.94 7.37
CA LEU A 76 6.64 -19.73 8.63
C LEU A 76 5.40 -19.49 9.49
N PRO A 77 4.94 -18.24 9.73
CA PRO A 77 3.77 -18.01 10.58
C PRO A 77 2.49 -18.65 10.01
N ILE A 78 2.38 -18.68 8.67
CA ILE A 78 1.26 -19.29 7.96
C ILE A 78 1.35 -20.81 8.06
N ILE A 79 2.54 -21.39 7.88
CA ILE A 79 2.77 -22.84 8.01
C ILE A 79 2.45 -23.31 9.43
N VAL A 80 2.84 -22.56 10.45
CA VAL A 80 2.50 -22.87 11.86
C VAL A 80 1.00 -22.79 12.08
N LEU A 81 0.35 -21.71 11.64
CA LEU A 81 -1.10 -21.55 11.79
C LEU A 81 -1.87 -22.67 11.10
N LEU A 82 -1.55 -22.97 9.84
CA LEU A 82 -2.20 -24.03 9.07
C LEU A 82 -1.85 -25.41 9.60
N GLY A 83 -0.62 -25.66 10.04
CA GLY A 83 -0.21 -26.93 10.63
C GLY A 83 -0.96 -27.25 11.92
N LEU A 84 -1.14 -26.25 12.80
CA LEU A 84 -1.91 -26.43 14.03
C LEU A 84 -3.41 -26.63 13.75
N LEU A 85 -3.96 -25.92 12.76
CA LEU A 85 -5.38 -25.98 12.42
C LEU A 85 -5.75 -27.24 11.63
N ALA A 86 -5.02 -27.53 10.55
CA ALA A 86 -5.28 -28.65 9.64
C ALA A 86 -4.74 -29.98 10.17
N GLY A 87 -3.60 -29.98 10.86
CA GLY A 87 -2.98 -31.19 11.41
C GLY A 87 -3.52 -31.55 12.79
N LEU A 88 -3.40 -30.64 13.75
CA LEU A 88 -3.67 -30.93 15.17
C LEU A 88 -5.10 -30.61 15.63
N LYS A 89 -5.96 -30.04 14.76
CA LYS A 89 -7.36 -29.64 15.09
C LYS A 89 -7.46 -28.87 16.41
N VAL A 90 -6.46 -28.05 16.71
CA VAL A 90 -6.44 -27.24 17.93
C VAL A 90 -7.49 -26.14 17.83
N ARG A 91 -8.00 -25.67 18.97
CA ARG A 91 -8.99 -24.61 19.02
C ARG A 91 -8.48 -23.36 18.26
N PRO A 92 -9.29 -22.73 17.39
CA PRO A 92 -8.84 -21.66 16.49
C PRO A 92 -8.16 -20.48 17.20
N HIS A 93 -8.62 -20.16 18.41
CA HIS A 93 -8.04 -19.09 19.22
C HIS A 93 -6.59 -19.37 19.63
N LEU A 94 -6.24 -20.61 19.97
CA LEU A 94 -4.86 -20.98 20.30
C LEU A 94 -3.96 -20.97 19.06
N CYS A 95 -4.48 -21.43 17.92
CA CYS A 95 -3.75 -21.39 16.64
C CYS A 95 -3.43 -19.96 16.23
N ALA A 96 -4.39 -19.03 16.38
CA ALA A 96 -4.21 -17.62 16.06
C ALA A 96 -3.13 -16.98 16.95
N VAL A 97 -3.15 -17.25 18.26
CA VAL A 97 -2.14 -16.74 19.20
C VAL A 97 -0.75 -17.32 18.88
N ALA A 98 -0.65 -18.61 18.60
CA ALA A 98 0.62 -19.25 18.23
C ALA A 98 1.19 -18.71 16.90
N GLY A 99 0.33 -18.52 15.89
CA GLY A 99 0.72 -17.92 14.61
C GLY A 99 1.16 -16.46 14.75
N ALA A 100 0.42 -15.67 15.54
CA ALA A 100 0.77 -14.29 15.87
C ALA A 100 2.12 -14.19 16.60
N ALA A 101 2.34 -15.03 17.62
CA ALA A 101 3.60 -15.08 18.34
C ALA A 101 4.77 -15.45 17.42
N THR A 102 4.56 -16.45 16.56
CA THR A 102 5.57 -16.86 15.56
C THR A 102 5.89 -15.73 14.58
N ALA A 103 4.88 -14.97 14.12
CA ALA A 103 5.07 -13.82 13.25
C ALA A 103 5.92 -12.72 13.90
N VAL A 104 5.62 -12.37 15.17
CA VAL A 104 6.36 -11.33 15.89
C VAL A 104 7.81 -11.75 16.13
N ILE A 105 8.04 -13.01 16.53
CA ILE A 105 9.40 -13.55 16.74
C ILE A 105 10.17 -13.55 15.41
N CYS A 106 9.54 -14.01 14.32
CA CYS A 106 10.16 -14.02 12.99
C CYS A 106 10.53 -12.60 12.53
N ALA A 107 9.65 -11.62 12.73
CA ALA A 107 9.91 -10.22 12.39
C ALA A 107 11.11 -9.63 13.16
N MET A 108 11.26 -9.98 14.44
CA MET A 108 12.40 -9.51 15.25
C MET A 108 13.71 -10.20 14.87
N VAL A 109 13.70 -11.53 14.74
CA VAL A 109 14.93 -12.33 14.56
C VAL A 109 15.44 -12.31 13.12
N VAL A 110 14.53 -12.40 12.14
CA VAL A 110 14.90 -12.57 10.72
C VAL A 110 15.00 -11.24 10.01
N PHE A 111 14.03 -10.35 10.23
CA PHE A 111 13.96 -9.07 9.54
C PHE A 111 14.64 -7.93 10.30
N GLY A 112 15.20 -8.20 11.49
CA GLY A 112 15.93 -7.21 12.29
C GLY A 112 15.08 -6.01 12.69
N MET A 113 13.75 -6.17 12.76
CA MET A 113 12.85 -5.07 13.06
C MET A 113 12.96 -4.74 14.56
N PRO A 114 13.20 -3.47 14.96
CA PRO A 114 13.35 -3.12 16.36
C PRO A 114 12.06 -3.42 17.15
N ALA A 115 12.20 -3.98 18.35
CA ALA A 115 11.08 -4.57 19.08
C ALA A 115 9.89 -3.61 19.32
N ARG A 116 10.18 -2.32 19.50
CA ARG A 116 9.16 -1.27 19.64
C ARG A 116 8.29 -1.14 18.38
N LEU A 117 8.89 -1.21 17.20
CA LEU A 117 8.16 -1.15 15.93
C LEU A 117 7.39 -2.46 15.67
N ALA A 118 7.99 -3.61 15.94
CA ALA A 118 7.36 -4.92 15.75
C ALA A 118 6.09 -5.10 16.61
N VAL A 119 6.13 -4.68 17.88
CA VAL A 119 4.95 -4.73 18.75
C VAL A 119 3.91 -3.70 18.31
N SER A 120 4.34 -2.48 17.97
CA SER A 120 3.42 -1.44 17.50
C SER A 120 2.68 -1.83 16.22
N SER A 121 3.36 -2.47 15.25
CA SER A 121 2.78 -2.93 13.99
C SER A 121 1.79 -4.07 14.20
N PHE A 122 2.09 -4.99 15.12
CA PHE A 122 1.16 -6.06 15.51
C PHE A 122 -0.16 -5.51 16.05
N PHE A 123 -0.11 -4.57 17.00
CA PHE A 123 -1.32 -3.93 17.54
C PHE A 123 -2.04 -3.11 16.48
N TYR A 124 -1.31 -2.39 15.64
CA TYR A 124 -1.88 -1.64 14.52
C TYR A 124 -2.68 -2.56 13.59
N GLY A 125 -2.10 -3.69 13.17
CA GLY A 125 -2.77 -4.66 12.30
C GLY A 125 -3.99 -5.30 12.98
N SER A 126 -3.86 -5.65 14.26
CA SER A 126 -4.95 -6.26 15.04
C SER A 126 -6.14 -5.28 15.20
N ALA A 127 -5.86 -4.02 15.52
CA ALA A 127 -6.88 -2.98 15.66
C ALA A 127 -7.57 -2.68 14.32
N PHE A 128 -6.81 -2.57 13.22
CA PHE A 128 -7.37 -2.37 11.89
C PHE A 128 -8.26 -3.54 11.43
N GLY A 129 -7.87 -4.78 11.75
CA GLY A 129 -8.69 -5.96 11.47
C GLY A 129 -10.00 -5.97 12.25
N LEU A 130 -9.93 -5.71 13.57
CA LEU A 130 -11.11 -5.64 14.44
C LEU A 130 -12.08 -4.53 14.02
N LEU A 131 -11.57 -3.35 13.68
CA LEU A 131 -12.40 -2.23 13.21
C LEU A 131 -13.19 -2.61 11.95
N LYS A 132 -12.56 -3.29 10.98
CA LYS A 132 -13.25 -3.74 9.77
C LYS A 132 -14.34 -4.77 10.08
N ILE A 133 -14.10 -5.71 10.99
CA ILE A 133 -15.10 -6.71 11.40
C ILE A 133 -16.30 -6.02 12.06
N VAL A 134 -16.05 -5.09 12.98
CA VAL A 134 -17.10 -4.32 13.67
C VAL A 134 -17.95 -3.53 12.66
N TRP A 135 -17.32 -2.89 11.67
CA TRP A 135 -18.06 -2.15 10.64
C TRP A 135 -19.01 -3.04 9.81
N ILE A 136 -18.59 -4.26 9.48
CA ILE A 136 -19.44 -5.22 8.76
C ILE A 136 -20.63 -5.66 9.62
N VAL A 137 -20.42 -5.90 10.90
CA VAL A 137 -21.50 -6.28 11.82
C VAL A 137 -22.52 -5.14 11.97
N ILE A 138 -22.06 -3.89 12.08
CA ILE A 138 -22.95 -2.72 12.14
C ILE A 138 -23.80 -2.62 10.87
N ALA A 139 -23.18 -2.75 9.69
CA ALA A 139 -23.90 -2.71 8.42
C ALA A 139 -24.94 -3.85 8.32
N ALA A 140 -24.61 -5.05 8.81
CA ALA A 140 -25.51 -6.19 8.82
C ALA A 140 -26.70 -5.99 9.78
N VAL A 141 -26.47 -5.43 10.96
CA VAL A 141 -27.55 -5.11 11.93
C VAL A 141 -28.48 -4.03 11.36
N PHE A 142 -27.93 -2.99 10.73
CA PHE A 142 -28.73 -1.95 10.10
C PHE A 142 -29.61 -2.51 8.96
N LEU A 143 -29.07 -3.45 8.17
CA LEU A 143 -29.83 -4.12 7.13
C LEU A 143 -30.94 -5.01 7.71
N TYR A 144 -30.67 -5.68 8.83
CA TYR A 144 -31.64 -6.51 9.53
C TYR A 144 -32.84 -5.67 10.00
N ASP A 145 -32.60 -4.51 10.60
CA ASP A 145 -33.65 -3.55 11.03
C ASP A 145 -34.50 -3.00 9.86
N ILE A 146 -33.95 -2.93 8.64
CA ILE A 146 -34.70 -2.50 7.45
C ILE A 146 -35.49 -3.66 6.82
N SER A 147 -35.01 -4.89 6.95
CA SER A 147 -35.56 -6.04 6.24
C SER A 147 -36.64 -6.80 7.02
N VAL A 148 -36.65 -6.74 8.35
CA VAL A 148 -37.55 -7.49 9.24
C VAL A 148 -38.29 -6.54 10.17
#